data_AF-A0A254ULG3-F1
#
_entry.id   AF-A0A254ULG3-F1
#
_cell.length_a   1.000
_cell.length_b   1.000
_cell.length_c   1.000
_cell.angle_alpha   90.00
_cell.angle_beta   90.00
_cell.angle_gamma   90.00
#
_symmetry.space_group_name_H-M   'P 1'
#
loop_
_entity.id
_entity.type
_entity.pdbx_description
1 polymer ?
#
loop_
_entity_poly.entity_id
_entity_poly.type
_entity_poly.pdbx_seq_one_letter_code
_entity_poly.pdbx_strand_id
1 'polypeptide(L)'
;MVSENETKNEPPNLIESFLIPKASGVSPLTFKLPSEDGRGSVTVLCGENGTGKSFILRALKGVATAKQSSKSFPGFKLKTTGQGRVNIVRPHHHKERMTSLGILGEVQAGKKVNLGDEYLRLKIGLFALLMPHILEAIEAPDDFQAEEWLDNETYRQSVHQMVPDEEEALFMLDVAEHDFLRVFLKVTNAALGFRKHEKGIELVLVWGNGVVAPYPDWSDGQKSLFTIMTEIAVDQPDVCAYDEIENFFHPRYISDVLEFLKNHVPQTILASHHPHMIFGRAVDDVYFVELEDVRDPVGPTRIVRRPSQPIPKRRFTRLRDDFRRLAYTYKLFDIADARLLSQAASSTELSSSTVKLAMATAFECSAAPARASPYPDRQTAQIGAFLEKYFSGMTTLDVVDWGAGLGRTVKEIRKTGAAEQIRWTLFEPVADTGKKIGRASCR
;
A
#
# COMPACT_ATOMS: atom_id res chain seq x y z
N MET A 1 -20.50 14.35 -20.86
CA MET A 1 -19.10 14.52 -20.46
C MET A 1 -18.63 13.24 -19.77
N VAL A 2 -18.50 12.16 -20.52
CA VAL A 2 -17.32 11.29 -20.36
C VAL A 2 -16.87 11.10 -21.78
N SER A 3 -15.76 11.75 -22.07
CA SER A 3 -15.05 11.59 -23.31
C SER A 3 -14.09 10.42 -23.13
N GLU A 4 -14.26 9.37 -23.92
CA GLU A 4 -13.10 8.58 -24.30
C GLU A 4 -12.34 9.40 -25.35
N ASN A 5 -11.47 10.29 -24.84
CA ASN A 5 -10.43 11.09 -25.54
C ASN A 5 -10.41 12.58 -25.19
N GLU A 6 -10.52 12.91 -23.90
CA GLU A 6 -9.50 13.78 -23.32
C GLU A 6 -8.72 12.92 -22.32
N THR A 7 -7.58 12.42 -22.77
CA THR A 7 -6.47 12.13 -21.87
C THR A 7 -6.43 13.22 -20.80
N LYS A 8 -6.41 12.83 -19.51
CA LYS A 8 -5.83 13.70 -18.48
C LYS A 8 -4.38 14.00 -18.93
N ASN A 9 -4.21 14.97 -19.83
CA ASN A 9 -2.91 15.48 -20.25
C ASN A 9 -2.29 16.31 -19.12
N GLU A 10 -3.09 16.66 -18.11
CA GLU A 10 -2.56 17.12 -16.83
C GLU A 10 -2.26 15.92 -15.92
N PRO A 11 -1.03 15.83 -15.39
CA PRO A 11 -0.68 14.78 -14.44
C PRO A 11 -1.60 14.85 -13.21
N PRO A 12 -1.94 13.70 -12.60
CA PRO A 12 -2.83 13.66 -11.45
C PRO A 12 -2.28 14.56 -10.33
N ASN A 13 -3.16 15.34 -9.73
CA ASN A 13 -2.78 16.23 -8.64
C ASN A 13 -2.85 15.46 -7.31
N LEU A 14 -1.70 15.07 -6.81
CA LEU A 14 -1.56 14.15 -5.68
C LEU A 14 -1.18 14.88 -4.41
N ILE A 15 -1.39 14.23 -3.26
CA ILE A 15 -1.05 14.79 -1.95
C ILE A 15 0.36 14.35 -1.58
N GLU A 16 1.29 15.29 -1.47
CA GLU A 16 2.66 15.00 -1.01
C GLU A 16 2.72 14.97 0.51
N SER A 17 2.08 15.95 1.16
CA SER A 17 2.08 16.03 2.62
C SER A 17 0.85 16.71 3.20
N PHE A 18 0.53 16.35 4.43
CA PHE A 18 -0.60 16.89 5.18
C PHE A 18 -0.17 17.30 6.58
N LEU A 19 -0.22 18.60 6.83
CA LEU A 19 0.05 19.21 8.12
C LEU A 19 -1.20 19.15 9.00
N ILE A 20 -1.08 18.50 10.14
CA ILE A 20 -2.13 18.39 11.15
C ILE A 20 -1.77 19.28 12.34
N PRO A 21 -2.67 20.18 12.79
CA PRO A 21 -2.40 21.03 13.95
C PRO A 21 -2.33 20.19 15.23
N LYS A 22 -1.45 20.60 16.17
CA LYS A 22 -1.19 19.87 17.42
C LYS A 22 -0.75 18.41 17.22
N ALA A 23 0.00 18.17 16.14
CA ALA A 23 0.68 16.90 15.89
C ALA A 23 2.08 16.89 16.52
N SER A 24 2.48 15.75 17.10
CA SER A 24 3.84 15.44 17.53
C SER A 24 4.36 14.19 16.80
N GLY A 25 5.66 13.93 16.86
CA GLY A 25 6.29 12.85 16.10
C GLY A 25 6.45 13.24 14.63
N VAL A 26 5.89 12.43 13.71
CA VAL A 26 5.95 12.70 12.27
C VAL A 26 4.92 13.78 11.90
N SER A 27 5.40 14.98 11.57
CA SER A 27 4.56 16.08 11.09
C SER A 27 5.38 17.00 10.16
N PRO A 28 4.90 17.31 8.94
CA PRO A 28 3.65 16.84 8.34
C PRO A 28 3.70 15.33 8.02
N LEU A 29 2.52 14.71 7.88
CA LEU A 29 2.44 13.37 7.29
C LEU A 29 2.88 13.45 5.84
N THR A 30 3.72 12.52 5.38
CA THR A 30 4.16 12.45 3.97
C THR A 30 3.54 11.22 3.33
N PHE A 31 2.88 11.39 2.20
CA PHE A 31 2.30 10.26 1.48
C PHE A 31 3.22 9.85 0.33
N LYS A 32 3.26 8.55 0.06
CA LYS A 32 3.93 8.04 -1.13
C LYS A 32 3.20 8.52 -2.38
N LEU A 33 3.97 8.70 -3.44
CA LEU A 33 3.47 8.94 -4.79
C LEU A 33 3.50 7.60 -5.55
N PRO A 34 2.77 7.47 -6.67
CA PRO A 34 2.87 6.34 -7.58
C PRO A 34 4.32 5.97 -7.88
N SER A 35 4.60 4.69 -8.05
CA SER A 35 5.90 4.21 -8.48
C SER A 35 6.14 4.49 -9.96
N GLU A 36 7.40 4.40 -10.39
CA GLU A 36 7.82 4.69 -11.77
C GLU A 36 7.18 3.74 -12.80
N ASP A 37 6.76 2.54 -12.37
CA ASP A 37 6.02 1.56 -13.19
C ASP A 37 4.53 1.90 -13.34
N GLY A 38 4.10 3.08 -12.88
CA GLY A 38 2.72 3.56 -12.98
C GLY A 38 1.77 2.99 -11.92
N ARG A 39 2.25 2.14 -11.02
CA ARG A 39 1.42 1.61 -9.93
C ARG A 39 1.14 2.69 -8.90
N GLY A 40 -0.10 2.75 -8.43
CA GLY A 40 -0.54 3.65 -7.39
C GLY A 40 0.14 3.40 -6.04
N SER A 41 -0.14 4.26 -5.08
CA SER A 41 0.41 4.20 -3.73
C SER A 41 -0.69 3.98 -2.69
N VAL A 42 -0.40 3.22 -1.64
CA VAL A 42 -1.34 2.92 -0.57
C VAL A 42 -0.71 3.29 0.78
N THR A 43 -1.31 4.27 1.46
CA THR A 43 -0.92 4.66 2.83
C THR A 43 -2.04 4.34 3.82
N VAL A 44 -1.68 3.74 4.94
CA VAL A 44 -2.62 3.34 5.99
C VAL A 44 -2.46 4.20 7.24
N LEU A 45 -3.57 4.67 7.79
CA LEU A 45 -3.66 5.25 9.13
C LEU A 45 -4.24 4.19 10.06
N CYS A 46 -3.50 3.77 11.08
CA CYS A 46 -3.94 2.81 12.09
C CYS A 46 -3.76 3.37 13.51
N GLY A 47 -4.17 2.62 14.52
CA GLY A 47 -4.14 3.04 15.93
C GLY A 47 -5.52 2.92 16.56
N GLU A 48 -5.63 3.03 17.88
CA GLU A 48 -6.84 2.69 18.66
C GLU A 48 -8.11 3.43 18.25
N ASN A 49 -9.27 2.90 18.67
CA ASN A 49 -10.56 3.53 18.45
C ASN A 49 -10.61 4.91 19.13
N GLY A 50 -11.26 5.88 18.49
CA GLY A 50 -11.38 7.23 19.06
C GLY A 50 -10.15 8.14 18.88
N THR A 51 -9.05 7.66 18.30
CA THR A 51 -7.86 8.48 17.98
C THR A 51 -8.09 9.53 16.89
N GLY A 52 -9.18 9.41 16.13
CA GLY A 52 -9.63 10.40 15.16
C GLY A 52 -9.16 10.18 13.72
N LYS A 53 -8.82 8.95 13.32
CA LYS A 53 -8.46 8.59 11.94
C LYS A 53 -9.52 9.01 10.92
N SER A 54 -10.79 8.68 11.17
CA SER A 54 -11.95 9.11 10.36
C SER A 54 -12.07 10.62 10.24
N PHE A 55 -11.73 11.36 11.32
CA PHE A 55 -11.70 12.82 11.31
C PHE A 55 -10.55 13.37 10.45
N ILE A 56 -9.38 12.72 10.49
CA ILE A 56 -8.23 13.08 9.66
C ILE A 56 -8.58 12.93 8.18
N LEU A 57 -9.20 11.82 7.76
CA LEU A 57 -9.64 11.62 6.37
C LEU A 57 -10.70 12.64 5.94
N ARG A 58 -11.63 12.99 6.84
CA ARG A 58 -12.62 14.05 6.58
C ARG A 58 -11.95 15.41 6.40
N ALA A 59 -10.98 15.74 7.25
CA ALA A 59 -10.20 16.98 7.14
C ALA A 59 -9.37 17.01 5.84
N LEU A 60 -8.75 15.88 5.48
CA LEU A 60 -8.00 15.72 4.23
C LEU A 60 -8.87 16.05 3.02
N LYS A 61 -10.04 15.40 2.87
CA LYS A 61 -10.99 15.69 1.78
C LYS A 61 -11.47 17.13 1.80
N GLY A 62 -11.78 17.66 2.99
CA GLY A 62 -12.27 19.04 3.14
C GLY A 62 -11.24 20.09 2.73
N VAL A 63 -9.97 19.88 3.05
CA VAL A 63 -8.88 20.80 2.66
C VAL A 63 -8.52 20.64 1.19
N ALA A 64 -8.52 19.41 0.67
CA ALA A 64 -8.20 19.11 -0.73
C ALA A 64 -9.22 19.64 -1.75
N THR A 65 -10.51 19.71 -1.37
CA THR A 65 -11.59 20.20 -2.27
C THR A 65 -11.89 21.70 -2.10
N ALA A 66 -11.50 22.31 -0.98
CA ALA A 66 -11.75 23.73 -0.72
C ALA A 66 -10.82 24.65 -1.52
N LYS A 67 -11.39 25.69 -2.16
CA LYS A 67 -10.62 26.72 -2.89
C LYS A 67 -9.78 27.64 -1.99
N GLN A 68 -10.10 27.73 -0.69
CA GLN A 68 -9.38 28.50 0.33
C GLN A 68 -9.59 27.85 1.72
N SER A 69 -8.50 27.58 2.42
CA SER A 69 -8.31 26.53 3.42
C SER A 69 -8.81 26.77 4.87
N SER A 70 -9.58 27.80 5.20
CA SER A 70 -9.49 28.33 6.58
C SER A 70 -10.69 28.14 7.55
N LYS A 71 -11.94 27.93 7.11
CA LYS A 71 -13.08 28.01 8.05
C LYS A 71 -13.42 26.69 8.77
N SER A 72 -13.53 25.57 8.05
CA SER A 72 -14.00 24.31 8.65
C SER A 72 -12.89 23.47 9.28
N PHE A 73 -11.65 23.60 8.80
CA PHE A 73 -10.48 22.87 9.30
C PHE A 73 -9.29 23.81 9.54
N PRO A 74 -9.40 24.75 10.51
CA PRO A 74 -8.36 25.74 10.76
C PRO A 74 -7.04 25.08 11.17
N GLY A 75 -5.94 25.50 10.55
CA GLY A 75 -4.58 25.03 10.84
C GLY A 75 -4.16 23.76 10.10
N PHE A 76 -5.08 23.08 9.41
CA PHE A 76 -4.73 22.00 8.49
C PHE A 76 -4.19 22.57 7.18
N LYS A 77 -3.11 22.00 6.65
CA LYS A 77 -2.53 22.43 5.36
C LYS A 77 -2.14 21.21 4.52
N LEU A 78 -2.28 21.35 3.22
CA LEU A 78 -1.97 20.34 2.23
C LEU A 78 -0.84 20.87 1.33
N LYS A 79 0.12 20.01 1.00
CA LYS A 79 1.05 20.22 -0.11
C LYS A 79 0.74 19.19 -1.19
N THR A 80 0.56 19.65 -2.41
CA THR A 80 0.17 18.83 -3.57
C THR A 80 1.22 18.91 -4.67
N THR A 81 1.21 17.94 -5.58
CA THR A 81 2.14 17.90 -6.72
C THR A 81 1.82 18.98 -7.77
N GLY A 82 0.55 19.36 -7.90
CA GLY A 82 0.07 20.40 -8.81
C GLY A 82 -0.58 21.60 -8.10
N GLN A 83 -0.90 22.63 -8.87
CA GLN A 83 -1.53 23.88 -8.37
C GLN A 83 -3.07 23.84 -8.37
N GLY A 84 -3.67 22.77 -8.87
CA GLY A 84 -5.12 22.60 -9.03
C GLY A 84 -5.84 22.04 -7.80
N ARG A 85 -7.12 21.71 -7.98
CA ARG A 85 -7.86 20.89 -7.01
C ARG A 85 -7.38 19.45 -7.09
N VAL A 86 -7.41 18.74 -5.98
CA VAL A 86 -7.20 17.29 -5.97
C VAL A 86 -8.55 16.64 -6.20
N ASN A 87 -8.67 15.76 -7.20
CA ASN A 87 -9.87 14.94 -7.37
C ASN A 87 -9.85 13.82 -6.31
N ILE A 88 -10.31 14.16 -5.10
CA ILE A 88 -10.37 13.24 -3.97
C ILE A 88 -11.78 12.70 -3.76
N VAL A 89 -11.91 11.38 -3.85
CA VAL A 89 -13.14 10.68 -3.51
C VAL A 89 -12.97 10.06 -2.12
N ARG A 90 -14.00 10.25 -1.28
CA ARG A 90 -14.15 9.52 -0.02
C ARG A 90 -15.48 8.81 -0.11
N PRO A 91 -15.51 7.58 -0.61
CA PRO A 91 -16.74 6.81 -0.69
C PRO A 91 -17.33 6.74 0.71
N HIS A 92 -18.59 7.14 0.83
CA HIS A 92 -19.36 6.87 2.02
C HIS A 92 -20.34 5.78 1.63
N HIS A 93 -20.57 4.82 2.54
CA HIS A 93 -21.62 3.81 2.41
C HIS A 93 -22.99 4.48 2.51
N HIS A 94 -23.35 5.25 1.49
CA HIS A 94 -24.67 5.85 1.40
C HIS A 94 -25.61 4.73 0.98
N LYS A 95 -26.46 4.30 1.91
CA LYS A 95 -27.46 3.25 1.68
C LYS A 95 -28.20 3.47 0.35
N GLU A 96 -28.47 4.73 0.01
CA GLU A 96 -29.13 5.12 -1.25
C GLU A 96 -28.31 4.85 -2.53
N ARG A 97 -26.97 5.01 -2.51
CA ARG A 97 -26.10 4.64 -3.65
C ARG A 97 -26.16 3.14 -3.87
N MET A 98 -25.95 2.40 -2.78
CA MET A 98 -25.94 0.94 -2.80
C MET A 98 -27.27 0.34 -3.23
N THR A 99 -28.40 0.97 -2.96
CA THR A 99 -29.72 0.42 -3.33
C THR A 99 -30.16 0.72 -4.76
N SER A 100 -29.54 1.68 -5.44
CA SER A 100 -30.06 2.20 -6.70
C SER A 100 -29.21 1.89 -7.93
N LEU A 101 -27.94 1.50 -7.78
CA LEU A 101 -27.03 1.34 -8.91
C LEU A 101 -27.38 0.20 -9.88
N GLY A 102 -27.84 -0.95 -9.39
CA GLY A 102 -27.99 -2.13 -10.25
C GLY A 102 -29.27 -2.21 -11.08
N ILE A 103 -30.03 -1.12 -11.21
CA ILE A 103 -31.15 -1.06 -12.15
C ILE A 103 -31.11 0.27 -12.91
N LEU A 104 -31.13 0.21 -14.23
CA LEU A 104 -31.34 1.37 -15.10
C LEU A 104 -32.74 1.32 -15.71
N GLY A 105 -33.64 2.17 -15.20
CA GLY A 105 -34.99 2.32 -15.74
C GLY A 105 -35.06 3.24 -16.95
N GLU A 106 -36.07 3.04 -17.79
CA GLU A 106 -36.28 3.84 -19.01
C GLU A 106 -36.42 5.35 -18.69
N VAL A 107 -37.17 5.68 -17.64
CA VAL A 107 -37.30 7.06 -17.15
C VAL A 107 -35.94 7.64 -16.72
N GLN A 108 -35.04 6.82 -16.16
CA GLN A 108 -33.70 7.27 -15.76
C GLN A 108 -32.79 7.42 -16.97
N ALA A 109 -32.86 6.52 -17.94
CA ALA A 109 -32.12 6.63 -19.20
C ALA A 109 -32.48 7.93 -19.95
N GLY A 110 -33.75 8.32 -19.94
CA GLY A 110 -34.24 9.56 -20.55
C GLY A 110 -34.02 10.85 -19.74
N LYS A 111 -33.41 10.79 -18.55
CA LYS A 111 -33.15 11.98 -17.74
C LYS A 111 -31.82 12.63 -18.11
N LYS A 112 -31.83 13.95 -18.18
CA LYS A 112 -30.61 14.75 -18.28
C LYS A 112 -29.79 14.68 -17.00
N VAL A 113 -28.49 14.41 -17.15
CA VAL A 113 -27.55 14.37 -16.02
C VAL A 113 -27.13 15.79 -15.67
N ASN A 114 -27.57 16.26 -14.49
CA ASN A 114 -27.18 17.56 -13.97
C ASN A 114 -25.92 17.44 -13.10
N LEU A 115 -25.12 18.51 -13.04
CA LEU A 115 -23.84 18.54 -12.31
C LEU A 115 -23.95 18.20 -10.80
N GLY A 116 -25.14 18.37 -10.21
CA GLY A 116 -25.40 18.05 -8.80
C GLY A 116 -26.01 16.66 -8.56
N ASP A 117 -26.38 15.92 -9.62
CA ASP A 117 -26.98 14.60 -9.51
C ASP A 117 -25.91 13.51 -9.59
N GLU A 118 -25.11 13.40 -8.53
CA GLU A 118 -24.02 12.42 -8.44
C GLU A 118 -24.53 10.98 -8.59
N TYR A 119 -25.76 10.69 -8.17
CA TYR A 119 -26.37 9.36 -8.24
C TYR A 119 -26.70 8.96 -9.67
N LEU A 120 -27.41 9.82 -10.40
CA LEU A 120 -27.75 9.55 -11.79
C LEU A 120 -26.48 9.53 -12.66
N ARG A 121 -25.51 10.41 -12.39
CA ARG A 121 -24.22 10.42 -13.09
C ARG A 121 -23.49 9.10 -12.91
N LEU A 122 -23.35 8.63 -11.68
CA LEU A 122 -22.65 7.36 -11.39
C LEU A 122 -23.37 6.17 -12.04
N LYS A 123 -24.71 6.15 -11.99
CA LYS A 123 -25.51 5.10 -12.63
C LYS A 123 -25.37 5.10 -14.14
N ILE A 124 -25.51 6.26 -14.79
CA ILE A 124 -25.39 6.33 -16.26
C ILE A 124 -23.96 6.00 -16.69
N GLY A 125 -22.95 6.45 -15.94
CA GLY A 125 -21.56 6.06 -16.17
C GLY A 125 -21.32 4.56 -16.01
N LEU A 126 -21.89 3.92 -14.98
CA LEU A 126 -21.83 2.47 -14.81
C LEU A 126 -22.39 1.75 -16.04
N PHE A 127 -23.60 2.13 -16.46
CA PHE A 127 -24.20 1.48 -17.63
C PHE A 127 -23.49 1.85 -18.91
N ALA A 128 -22.80 3.00 -19.01
CA ALA A 128 -21.92 3.29 -20.14
C ALA A 128 -20.76 2.28 -20.23
N LEU A 129 -20.16 1.92 -19.08
CA LEU A 129 -19.09 0.92 -19.00
C LEU A 129 -19.58 -0.49 -19.33
N LEU A 130 -20.80 -0.84 -18.93
CA LEU A 130 -21.34 -2.18 -19.12
C LEU A 130 -22.08 -2.36 -20.45
N MET A 131 -22.54 -1.29 -21.12
CA MET A 131 -23.40 -1.40 -22.30
C MET A 131 -22.76 -2.15 -23.46
N PRO A 132 -21.47 -1.96 -23.81
CA PRO A 132 -20.83 -2.75 -24.87
C PRO A 132 -20.99 -4.26 -24.64
N HIS A 133 -20.72 -4.71 -23.40
CA HIS A 133 -20.86 -6.12 -23.02
C HIS A 133 -22.33 -6.58 -22.95
N ILE A 134 -23.25 -5.68 -22.61
CA ILE A 134 -24.69 -5.97 -22.63
C ILE A 134 -25.16 -6.19 -24.07
N LEU A 135 -24.77 -5.32 -25.00
CA LEU A 135 -25.13 -5.40 -26.42
C LEU A 135 -24.50 -6.62 -27.09
N GLU A 136 -23.25 -6.93 -26.77
CA GLU A 136 -22.57 -8.14 -27.21
C GLU A 136 -23.33 -9.40 -26.75
N ALA A 137 -23.74 -9.46 -25.47
CA ALA A 137 -24.44 -10.61 -24.92
C ALA A 137 -25.82 -10.87 -25.53
N ILE A 138 -26.45 -9.88 -26.16
CA ILE A 138 -27.73 -10.00 -26.88
C ILE A 138 -27.56 -10.02 -28.40
N GLU A 139 -26.33 -10.10 -28.90
CA GLU A 139 -25.99 -10.09 -30.32
C GLU A 139 -26.54 -8.84 -31.06
N ALA A 140 -26.58 -7.69 -30.37
CA ALA A 140 -26.96 -6.40 -30.94
C ALA A 140 -25.79 -5.73 -31.70
N PRO A 141 -26.05 -4.72 -32.55
CA PRO A 141 -24.99 -3.99 -33.26
C PRO A 141 -23.94 -3.40 -32.30
N ASP A 142 -22.66 -3.59 -32.65
CA ASP A 142 -21.51 -3.12 -31.88
C ASP A 142 -21.07 -1.71 -32.31
N ASP A 143 -22.00 -0.76 -32.30
CA ASP A 143 -21.76 0.66 -32.62
C ASP A 143 -22.02 1.59 -31.42
N PHE A 144 -21.86 1.05 -30.21
CA PHE A 144 -22.06 1.80 -28.98
C PHE A 144 -21.09 2.98 -28.85
N GLN A 145 -21.64 4.17 -28.66
CA GLN A 145 -20.87 5.40 -28.48
C GLN A 145 -20.98 5.86 -27.03
N ALA A 146 -19.94 5.60 -26.23
CA ALA A 146 -19.93 5.96 -24.82
C ALA A 146 -20.15 7.46 -24.59
N GLU A 147 -19.49 8.33 -25.38
CA GLU A 147 -19.63 9.79 -25.23
C GLU A 147 -21.06 10.26 -25.49
N GLU A 148 -21.67 9.75 -26.57
CA GLU A 148 -23.05 10.07 -26.93
C GLU A 148 -24.03 9.53 -25.87
N TRP A 149 -23.78 8.32 -25.34
CA TRP A 149 -24.54 7.78 -24.22
C TRP A 149 -24.55 8.75 -23.03
N LEU A 150 -23.51 9.52 -22.78
CA LEU A 150 -23.48 10.36 -21.58
C LEU A 150 -24.15 11.70 -21.76
N ASP A 151 -24.17 12.22 -22.99
CA ASP A 151 -24.66 13.56 -23.30
C ASP A 151 -26.02 13.60 -24.01
N ASN A 152 -26.46 12.52 -24.65
CA ASN A 152 -27.69 12.46 -25.43
C ASN A 152 -28.74 11.53 -24.79
N GLU A 153 -29.79 12.12 -24.22
CA GLU A 153 -30.89 11.35 -23.60
C GLU A 153 -31.60 10.43 -24.60
N THR A 154 -31.79 10.90 -25.83
CA THR A 154 -32.52 10.16 -26.87
C THR A 154 -31.70 8.96 -27.34
N TYR A 155 -30.39 9.12 -27.53
CA TYR A 155 -29.50 8.00 -27.85
C TYR A 155 -29.53 6.95 -26.75
N ARG A 156 -29.39 7.34 -25.47
CA ARG A 156 -29.51 6.42 -24.33
C ARG A 156 -30.80 5.63 -24.33
N GLN A 157 -31.93 6.31 -24.55
CA GLN A 157 -33.24 5.65 -24.59
C GLN A 157 -33.33 4.65 -25.73
N SER A 158 -32.81 5.00 -26.92
CA SER A 158 -32.81 4.09 -28.06
C SER A 158 -32.00 2.83 -27.80
N VAL A 159 -30.80 2.95 -27.21
CA VAL A 159 -29.95 1.81 -26.85
C VAL A 159 -30.59 0.99 -25.71
N HIS A 160 -31.18 1.64 -24.71
CA HIS A 160 -31.91 0.97 -23.62
C HIS A 160 -33.07 0.09 -24.13
N GLN A 161 -33.75 0.54 -25.18
CA GLN A 161 -34.84 -0.18 -25.83
C GLN A 161 -34.37 -1.36 -26.69
N MET A 162 -33.09 -1.44 -27.07
CA MET A 162 -32.54 -2.59 -27.80
C MET A 162 -32.51 -3.85 -26.94
N VAL A 163 -32.43 -3.72 -25.61
CA VAL A 163 -32.42 -4.87 -24.71
C VAL A 163 -33.78 -5.58 -24.75
N PRO A 164 -33.83 -6.85 -25.21
CA PRO A 164 -35.08 -7.58 -25.43
C PRO A 164 -35.96 -7.65 -24.20
N ASP A 165 -37.27 -7.60 -24.41
CA ASP A 165 -38.27 -7.76 -23.36
C ASP A 165 -38.65 -9.23 -23.18
N GLU A 166 -37.65 -10.04 -22.85
CA GLU A 166 -37.83 -11.45 -22.53
C GLU A 166 -37.84 -11.62 -21.01
N GLU A 167 -39.05 -11.76 -20.45
CA GLU A 167 -39.36 -11.68 -19.01
C GLU A 167 -38.56 -12.68 -18.12
N GLU A 168 -37.95 -13.71 -18.74
CA GLU A 168 -37.16 -14.74 -18.05
C GLU A 168 -35.74 -14.93 -18.61
N ALA A 169 -35.32 -14.15 -19.62
CA ALA A 169 -34.00 -14.30 -20.21
C ALA A 169 -32.92 -13.70 -19.30
N LEU A 170 -31.91 -14.52 -19.01
CA LEU A 170 -30.74 -14.15 -18.24
C LEU A 170 -29.52 -14.14 -19.17
N PHE A 171 -28.90 -12.97 -19.28
CA PHE A 171 -27.71 -12.76 -20.11
C PHE A 171 -26.49 -12.61 -19.20
N MET A 172 -25.41 -13.30 -19.56
CA MET A 172 -24.15 -13.24 -18.83
C MET A 172 -23.21 -12.24 -19.51
N LEU A 173 -22.54 -11.40 -18.73
CA LEU A 173 -21.52 -10.50 -19.26
C LEU A 173 -20.19 -11.27 -19.41
N ASP A 174 -19.49 -11.08 -20.52
CA ASP A 174 -18.16 -11.65 -20.67
C ASP A 174 -17.17 -10.98 -19.71
N VAL A 175 -16.44 -11.82 -18.99
CA VAL A 175 -15.48 -11.41 -17.96
C VAL A 175 -14.07 -11.30 -18.53
N ALA A 176 -13.80 -11.85 -19.72
CA ALA A 176 -12.43 -11.94 -20.25
C ALA A 176 -11.78 -10.57 -20.50
N GLU A 177 -12.56 -9.57 -20.88
CA GLU A 177 -12.03 -8.32 -21.42
C GLU A 177 -11.97 -7.16 -20.43
N HIS A 178 -12.60 -7.26 -19.25
CA HIS A 178 -12.74 -6.12 -18.33
C HIS A 178 -12.24 -6.40 -16.91
N ASP A 179 -11.19 -5.70 -16.49
CA ASP A 179 -10.54 -5.89 -15.18
C ASP A 179 -11.50 -5.69 -13.97
N PHE A 180 -12.42 -4.72 -14.05
CA PHE A 180 -13.55 -4.57 -13.13
C PHE A 180 -14.34 -5.88 -12.95
N LEU A 181 -14.79 -6.50 -14.05
CA LEU A 181 -15.59 -7.73 -13.99
C LEU A 181 -14.77 -8.90 -13.47
N ARG A 182 -13.49 -8.99 -13.86
CA ARG A 182 -12.56 -10.04 -13.39
C ARG A 182 -12.34 -9.99 -11.89
N VAL A 183 -12.06 -8.80 -11.36
CA VAL A 183 -11.85 -8.63 -9.93
C VAL A 183 -13.17 -8.86 -9.17
N PHE A 184 -14.28 -8.35 -9.68
CA PHE A 184 -15.58 -8.55 -9.04
C PHE A 184 -15.99 -10.03 -8.99
N LEU A 185 -15.81 -10.78 -10.08
CA LEU A 185 -16.00 -12.23 -10.11
C LEU A 185 -15.08 -12.93 -9.11
N LYS A 186 -13.79 -12.59 -9.09
CA LYS A 186 -12.80 -13.22 -8.19
C LYS A 186 -13.16 -13.03 -6.71
N VAL A 187 -13.60 -11.82 -6.34
CA VAL A 187 -13.92 -11.48 -4.94
C VAL A 187 -15.27 -12.03 -4.51
N THR A 188 -16.28 -11.98 -5.38
CA THR A 188 -17.65 -12.43 -5.03
C THR A 188 -17.91 -13.91 -5.31
N ASN A 189 -17.04 -14.54 -6.12
CA ASN A 189 -17.24 -15.87 -6.68
C ASN A 189 -18.60 -16.01 -7.41
N ALA A 190 -19.05 -14.91 -8.03
CA ALA A 190 -20.29 -14.82 -8.77
C ALA A 190 -20.07 -14.03 -10.06
N ALA A 191 -20.59 -14.56 -11.17
CA ALA A 191 -20.56 -13.88 -12.45
C ALA A 191 -21.64 -12.78 -12.49
N LEU A 192 -21.30 -11.66 -13.10
CA LEU A 192 -22.24 -10.57 -13.31
C LEU A 192 -23.04 -10.85 -14.60
N GLY A 193 -24.35 -10.74 -14.50
CA GLY A 193 -25.25 -10.80 -15.63
C GLY A 193 -26.29 -9.68 -15.55
N PHE A 194 -27.23 -9.71 -16.46
CA PHE A 194 -28.39 -8.83 -16.45
C PHE A 194 -29.63 -9.54 -16.98
N ARG A 195 -30.78 -8.94 -16.69
CA ARG A 195 -32.09 -9.32 -17.24
C ARG A 195 -32.92 -8.08 -17.49
N LYS A 196 -33.94 -8.21 -18.33
CA LYS A 196 -35.02 -7.22 -18.38
C LYS A 196 -35.93 -7.42 -17.17
N HIS A 197 -36.24 -6.34 -16.47
CA HIS A 197 -37.20 -6.28 -15.35
C HIS A 197 -38.26 -5.24 -15.71
N GLU A 198 -39.45 -5.30 -15.10
CA GLU A 198 -40.53 -4.29 -15.27
C GLU A 198 -40.06 -2.83 -15.09
N LYS A 199 -38.94 -2.64 -14.39
CA LYS A 199 -38.37 -1.34 -14.02
C LYS A 199 -37.19 -0.93 -14.90
N GLY A 200 -36.77 -1.76 -15.86
CA GLY A 200 -35.63 -1.52 -16.73
C GLY A 200 -34.63 -2.67 -16.78
N ILE A 201 -33.37 -2.36 -17.07
CA ILE A 201 -32.29 -3.34 -17.13
C ILE A 201 -31.77 -3.55 -15.70
N GLU A 202 -31.91 -4.77 -15.17
CA GLU A 202 -31.49 -5.14 -13.81
C GLU A 202 -30.25 -6.03 -13.86
N LEU A 203 -29.24 -5.66 -13.05
CA LEU A 203 -28.05 -6.48 -12.83
C LEU A 203 -28.34 -7.62 -11.87
N VAL A 204 -27.73 -8.77 -12.14
CA VAL A 204 -27.88 -9.98 -11.31
C VAL A 204 -26.52 -10.64 -11.08
N LEU A 205 -26.41 -11.37 -9.97
CA LEU A 205 -25.28 -12.25 -9.69
C LEU A 205 -25.67 -13.69 -9.92
N VAL A 206 -24.79 -14.45 -10.55
CA VAL A 206 -24.98 -15.87 -10.83
C VAL A 206 -23.81 -16.66 -10.28
N TRP A 207 -24.08 -17.60 -9.38
CA TRP A 207 -23.06 -18.48 -8.80
C TRP A 207 -22.93 -19.77 -9.61
N GLY A 208 -21.78 -20.44 -9.50
CA GLY A 208 -21.52 -21.69 -10.22
C GLY A 208 -22.46 -22.86 -9.86
N ASN A 209 -23.28 -22.73 -8.81
CA ASN A 209 -24.34 -23.67 -8.46
C ASN A 209 -25.70 -23.35 -9.09
N GLY A 210 -25.77 -22.33 -9.97
CA GLY A 210 -26.99 -21.90 -10.65
C GLY A 210 -27.90 -20.99 -9.82
N VAL A 211 -27.51 -20.61 -8.60
CA VAL A 211 -28.25 -19.59 -7.83
C VAL A 211 -28.12 -18.25 -8.53
N VAL A 212 -29.24 -17.53 -8.64
CA VAL A 212 -29.31 -16.18 -9.20
C VAL A 212 -29.82 -15.24 -8.11
N ALA A 213 -29.15 -14.10 -7.91
CA ALA A 213 -29.61 -13.04 -7.02
C ALA A 213 -29.72 -11.71 -7.77
N PRO A 214 -30.91 -11.09 -7.83
CA PRO A 214 -31.04 -9.75 -8.37
C PRO A 214 -30.36 -8.73 -7.45
N TYR A 215 -29.98 -7.58 -8.01
CA TYR A 215 -29.24 -6.56 -7.29
C TYR A 215 -29.79 -6.19 -5.89
N PRO A 216 -31.12 -6.06 -5.67
CA PRO A 216 -31.67 -5.81 -4.34
C PRO A 216 -31.30 -6.88 -3.30
N ASP A 217 -31.09 -8.13 -3.72
CA ASP A 217 -30.81 -9.28 -2.84
C ASP A 217 -29.32 -9.52 -2.62
N TRP A 218 -28.44 -8.71 -3.24
CA TRP A 218 -27.01 -8.78 -2.97
C TRP A 218 -26.71 -8.38 -1.52
N SER A 219 -25.70 -9.01 -0.94
CA SER A 219 -25.19 -8.63 0.38
C SER A 219 -24.63 -7.20 0.37
N ASP A 220 -24.63 -6.54 1.53
CA ASP A 220 -24.05 -5.20 1.69
C ASP A 220 -22.56 -5.16 1.30
N GLY A 221 -21.85 -6.28 1.49
CA GLY A 221 -20.46 -6.42 1.05
C GLY A 221 -20.29 -6.37 -0.46
N GLN A 222 -21.13 -7.12 -1.19
CA GLN A 222 -21.14 -7.12 -2.66
C GLN A 222 -21.54 -5.76 -3.21
N LYS A 223 -22.60 -5.14 -2.67
CA LYS A 223 -23.03 -3.79 -3.07
C LYS A 223 -21.95 -2.74 -2.80
N SER A 224 -21.28 -2.82 -1.66
CA SER A 224 -20.19 -1.90 -1.30
C SER A 224 -19.01 -2.04 -2.25
N LEU A 225 -18.55 -3.27 -2.51
CA LEU A 225 -17.48 -3.53 -3.47
C LEU A 225 -17.83 -2.98 -4.85
N PHE A 226 -19.01 -3.34 -5.35
CA PHE A 226 -19.50 -2.94 -6.66
C PHE A 226 -19.57 -1.41 -6.79
N THR A 227 -20.11 -0.74 -5.77
CA THR A 227 -20.19 0.73 -5.71
C THR A 227 -18.80 1.36 -5.75
N ILE A 228 -17.86 0.87 -4.95
CA ILE A 228 -16.48 1.39 -4.87
C ILE A 228 -15.77 1.23 -6.22
N MET A 229 -15.85 0.05 -6.82
CA MET A 229 -15.24 -0.22 -8.11
C MET A 229 -15.88 0.65 -9.22
N THR A 230 -17.19 0.88 -9.15
CA THR A 230 -17.92 1.74 -10.09
C THR A 230 -17.47 3.18 -9.97
N GLU A 231 -17.36 3.71 -8.74
CA GLU A 231 -16.87 5.07 -8.50
C GLU A 231 -15.44 5.25 -9.03
N ILE A 232 -14.56 4.25 -8.86
CA ILE A 232 -13.20 4.32 -9.39
C ILE A 232 -13.20 4.34 -10.93
N ALA A 233 -13.97 3.45 -11.55
CA ALA A 233 -14.02 3.33 -13.01
C ALA A 233 -14.65 4.57 -13.67
N VAL A 234 -15.73 5.10 -13.09
CA VAL A 234 -16.48 6.23 -13.63
C VAL A 234 -15.85 7.59 -13.27
N ASP A 235 -15.39 7.78 -12.03
CA ASP A 235 -14.92 9.09 -11.56
C ASP A 235 -13.42 9.29 -11.73
N GLN A 236 -12.67 8.20 -11.94
CA GLN A 236 -11.21 8.19 -12.12
C GLN A 236 -10.48 9.15 -11.14
N PRO A 237 -10.66 8.94 -9.82
CA PRO A 237 -10.11 9.83 -8.80
C PRO A 237 -8.58 9.87 -8.82
N ASP A 238 -8.00 11.03 -8.54
CA ASP A 238 -6.55 11.15 -8.32
C ASP A 238 -6.18 10.54 -6.97
N VAL A 239 -7.06 10.75 -5.98
CA VAL A 239 -6.87 10.28 -4.61
C VAL A 239 -8.14 9.61 -4.08
N CYS A 240 -8.02 8.41 -3.52
CA CYS A 240 -9.08 7.80 -2.74
C CYS A 240 -8.77 7.88 -1.24
N ALA A 241 -9.74 8.30 -0.46
CA ALA A 241 -9.70 8.26 1.00
C ALA A 241 -10.76 7.29 1.54
N TYR A 242 -10.35 6.25 2.26
CA TYR A 242 -11.27 5.22 2.77
C TYR A 242 -11.22 5.08 4.28
N ASP A 243 -12.37 4.81 4.89
CA ASP A 243 -12.50 4.65 6.34
C ASP A 243 -13.08 3.26 6.60
N GLU A 244 -12.26 2.35 7.11
CA GLU A 244 -12.62 0.95 7.41
C GLU A 244 -13.30 0.22 6.23
N ILE A 245 -12.71 0.36 5.04
CA ILE A 245 -13.22 -0.26 3.79
C ILE A 245 -13.37 -1.77 3.91
N GLU A 246 -12.53 -2.40 4.74
CA GLU A 246 -12.50 -3.84 4.98
C GLU A 246 -13.73 -4.38 5.70
N ASN A 247 -14.53 -3.54 6.37
CA ASN A 247 -15.71 -3.97 7.13
C ASN A 247 -16.75 -4.69 6.25
N PHE A 248 -16.64 -4.56 4.93
CA PHE A 248 -17.57 -5.08 3.93
C PHE A 248 -17.00 -6.25 3.15
N PHE A 249 -15.74 -6.60 3.37
CA PHE A 249 -15.06 -7.64 2.61
C PHE A 249 -14.74 -8.83 3.48
N HIS A 250 -14.91 -10.03 2.91
CA HIS A 250 -14.37 -11.21 3.54
C HIS A 250 -12.83 -11.08 3.62
N PRO A 251 -12.18 -11.39 4.76
CA PRO A 251 -10.76 -11.14 4.98
C PRO A 251 -9.81 -11.73 3.92
N ARG A 252 -10.23 -12.83 3.28
CA ARG A 252 -9.53 -13.48 2.16
C ARG A 252 -9.26 -12.54 0.98
N TYR A 253 -10.15 -11.60 0.70
CA TYR A 253 -10.13 -10.78 -0.51
C TYR A 253 -9.61 -9.36 -0.29
N ILE A 254 -9.28 -9.00 0.96
CA ILE A 254 -8.72 -7.69 1.30
C ILE A 254 -7.50 -7.37 0.41
N SER A 255 -6.60 -8.34 0.24
CA SER A 255 -5.41 -8.17 -0.59
C SER A 255 -5.75 -7.91 -2.06
N ASP A 256 -6.77 -8.59 -2.60
CA ASP A 256 -7.21 -8.39 -3.99
C ASP A 256 -7.80 -7.00 -4.20
N VAL A 257 -8.58 -6.51 -3.23
CA VAL A 257 -9.13 -5.14 -3.28
C VAL A 257 -8.01 -4.10 -3.20
N LEU A 258 -7.02 -4.28 -2.32
CA LEU A 258 -5.88 -3.36 -2.25
C LEU A 258 -5.05 -3.37 -3.54
N GLU A 259 -4.87 -4.53 -4.16
CA GLU A 259 -4.18 -4.65 -5.44
C GLU A 259 -4.96 -3.94 -6.56
N PHE A 260 -6.29 -4.10 -6.58
CA PHE A 260 -7.17 -3.37 -7.49
C PHE A 260 -7.04 -1.85 -7.30
N LEU A 261 -7.10 -1.36 -6.06
CA LEU A 261 -6.90 0.06 -5.76
C LEU A 261 -5.53 0.55 -6.24
N LYS A 262 -4.47 -0.24 -6.01
CA LYS A 262 -3.11 0.11 -6.43
C LYS A 262 -2.96 0.17 -7.96
N ASN A 263 -3.76 -0.60 -8.70
CA ASN A 263 -3.69 -0.61 -10.17
C ASN A 263 -4.57 0.46 -10.82
N HIS A 264 -5.60 0.97 -10.13
CA HIS A 264 -6.58 1.88 -10.73
C HIS A 264 -6.63 3.27 -10.09
N VAL A 265 -6.04 3.45 -8.91
CA VAL A 265 -6.05 4.73 -8.19
C VAL A 265 -4.61 5.18 -7.95
N PRO A 266 -4.19 6.36 -8.45
CA PRO A 266 -2.83 6.85 -8.27
C PRO A 266 -2.40 6.94 -6.78
N GLN A 267 -3.30 7.39 -5.90
CA GLN A 267 -2.99 7.47 -4.48
C GLN A 267 -4.19 7.09 -3.61
N THR A 268 -3.98 6.15 -2.70
CA THR A 268 -4.98 5.68 -1.75
C THR A 268 -4.50 5.95 -0.32
N ILE A 269 -5.34 6.59 0.48
CA ILE A 269 -5.10 6.88 1.90
C ILE A 269 -6.26 6.30 2.70
N LEU A 270 -6.02 5.24 3.46
CA LEU A 270 -7.08 4.53 4.17
C LEU A 270 -6.87 4.55 5.68
N ALA A 271 -7.96 4.51 6.45
CA ALA A 271 -7.94 4.28 7.89
C ALA A 271 -8.41 2.86 8.17
N SER A 272 -7.64 2.11 8.95
CA SER A 272 -7.97 0.72 9.27
C SER A 272 -7.37 0.28 10.59
N HIS A 273 -8.02 -0.69 11.20
CA HIS A 273 -7.53 -1.43 12.37
C HIS A 273 -7.16 -2.87 12.02
N HIS A 274 -7.45 -3.32 10.79
CA HIS A 274 -7.40 -4.71 10.42
C HIS A 274 -5.96 -5.11 10.04
N PRO A 275 -5.41 -6.20 10.61
CA PRO A 275 -4.03 -6.60 10.36
C PRO A 275 -3.71 -6.82 8.88
N HIS A 276 -4.62 -7.40 8.09
CA HIS A 276 -4.41 -7.58 6.64
C HIS A 276 -4.32 -6.26 5.86
N MET A 277 -4.94 -5.18 6.34
CA MET A 277 -4.83 -3.86 5.73
C MET A 277 -3.52 -3.17 6.14
N ILE A 278 -3.04 -3.44 7.35
CA ILE A 278 -1.80 -2.83 7.87
C ILE A 278 -0.57 -3.54 7.30
N PHE A 279 -0.61 -4.86 7.20
CA PHE A 279 0.52 -5.71 6.74
C PHE A 279 0.34 -6.22 5.31
N GLY A 280 -0.65 -5.71 4.60
CA GLY A 280 -0.92 -6.09 3.22
C GLY A 280 0.28 -5.77 2.33
N ARG A 281 0.62 -6.69 1.41
CA ARG A 281 1.74 -6.52 0.48
C ARG A 281 1.62 -5.26 -0.40
N ALA A 282 0.39 -4.84 -0.69
CA ALA A 282 0.11 -3.66 -1.49
C ALA A 282 0.33 -2.32 -0.74
N VAL A 283 0.57 -2.35 0.58
CA VAL A 283 0.67 -1.17 1.44
C VAL A 283 2.10 -0.63 1.45
N ASP A 284 2.26 0.67 1.17
CA ASP A 284 3.57 1.31 1.01
C ASP A 284 4.05 2.05 2.25
N ASP A 285 3.13 2.60 3.05
CA ASP A 285 3.46 3.26 4.31
C ASP A 285 2.32 3.13 5.31
N VAL A 286 2.66 3.10 6.60
CA VAL A 286 1.68 3.00 7.68
C VAL A 286 2.01 3.97 8.80
N TYR A 287 1.04 4.82 9.12
CA TYR A 287 1.09 5.74 10.24
C TYR A 287 0.24 5.24 11.39
N PHE A 288 0.88 5.07 12.53
CA PHE A 288 0.22 4.83 13.80
C PHE A 288 -0.17 6.16 14.45
N VAL A 289 -1.45 6.31 14.77
CA VAL A 289 -2.06 7.53 15.31
C VAL A 289 -2.43 7.31 16.77
N GLU A 290 -1.90 8.16 17.64
CA GLU A 290 -2.11 8.11 19.10
C GLU A 290 -2.68 9.43 19.60
N LEU A 291 -3.45 9.39 20.69
CA LEU A 291 -3.78 10.58 21.47
C LEU A 291 -2.71 10.74 22.56
N GLU A 292 -2.15 11.93 22.72
CA GLU A 292 -1.17 12.17 23.80
C GLU A 292 -1.84 12.52 25.13
N ASP A 293 -3.02 13.13 25.08
CA ASP A 293 -3.75 13.60 26.26
C ASP A 293 -4.96 12.69 26.57
N VAL A 294 -4.73 11.39 26.71
CA VAL A 294 -5.79 10.44 27.10
C VAL A 294 -6.14 10.69 28.57
N ARG A 295 -7.34 11.20 28.82
CA ARG A 295 -7.90 11.30 30.17
C ARG A 295 -8.78 10.08 30.40
N ASP A 296 -8.77 9.55 31.62
CA ASP A 296 -9.72 8.51 32.02
C ASP A 296 -11.15 8.98 31.72
N PRO A 297 -12.05 8.06 31.32
CA PRO A 297 -13.43 8.35 30.96
C PRO A 297 -14.26 8.67 32.22
N VAL A 298 -13.90 9.73 32.94
CA VAL A 298 -14.77 10.36 33.93
C VAL A 298 -15.69 11.27 33.15
N GLY A 299 -16.83 10.71 32.72
CA GLY A 299 -17.84 11.44 31.98
C GLY A 299 -18.28 12.69 32.77
N PRO A 300 -18.37 13.86 32.14
CA PRO A 300 -18.85 15.05 32.83
C PRO A 300 -20.32 14.84 33.24
N THR A 301 -20.68 15.20 34.47
CA THR A 301 -22.08 15.21 34.95
C THR A 301 -22.98 16.13 34.12
N ARG A 302 -22.39 17.07 33.36
CA ARG A 302 -23.11 17.95 32.43
C ARG A 302 -22.28 18.19 31.17
N ILE A 303 -22.86 17.87 30.00
CA ILE A 303 -22.26 18.16 28.70
C ILE A 303 -22.66 19.58 28.28
N VAL A 304 -21.70 20.49 28.22
CA VAL A 304 -21.90 21.83 27.63
C VAL A 304 -21.60 21.75 26.14
N ARG A 305 -22.59 22.05 25.28
CA ARG A 305 -22.36 22.17 23.84
C ARG A 305 -21.40 23.31 23.58
N ARG A 306 -20.17 23.00 23.14
CA ARG A 306 -19.22 24.00 22.65
C ARG A 306 -19.39 24.17 21.14
N PRO A 307 -19.38 25.40 20.61
CA PRO A 307 -19.48 25.65 19.17
C PRO A 307 -18.29 25.09 18.39
N SER A 308 -17.12 24.95 19.02
CA SER A 308 -15.98 24.22 18.47
C SER A 308 -15.40 23.27 19.52
N GLN A 309 -15.18 22.02 19.12
CA GLN A 309 -14.43 21.08 19.95
C GLN A 309 -12.93 21.34 19.77
N PRO A 310 -12.15 21.39 20.87
CA PRO A 310 -10.71 21.54 20.75
C PRO A 310 -10.13 20.32 20.02
N ILE A 311 -9.29 20.57 19.01
CA ILE A 311 -8.56 19.51 18.33
C ILE A 311 -7.63 18.86 19.37
N PRO A 312 -7.73 17.54 19.61
CA PRO A 312 -6.87 16.86 20.57
C PRO A 312 -5.45 16.72 20.01
N LYS A 313 -4.47 16.69 20.92
CA LYS A 313 -3.07 16.51 20.57
C LYS A 313 -2.84 15.05 20.14
N ARG A 314 -2.20 14.85 18.99
CA ARG A 314 -1.97 13.52 18.41
C ARG A 314 -0.50 13.29 18.15
N ARG A 315 -0.02 12.08 18.43
CA ARG A 315 1.30 11.62 17.99
C ARG A 315 1.16 10.73 16.77
N PHE A 316 2.01 10.97 15.78
CA PHE A 316 2.10 10.14 14.58
C PHE A 316 3.45 9.45 14.52
N THR A 317 3.45 8.15 14.26
CA THR A 317 4.67 7.35 14.14
C THR A 317 4.58 6.47 12.91
N ARG A 318 5.63 6.39 12.09
CA ARG A 318 5.68 5.41 11.01
C ARG A 318 5.94 4.03 11.60
N LEU A 319 5.10 3.04 11.30
CA LEU A 319 5.21 1.71 11.89
C LEU A 319 6.47 0.96 11.50
N ARG A 320 6.98 1.20 10.29
CA ARG A 320 8.25 0.60 9.85
C ARG A 320 9.41 0.91 10.80
N ASP A 321 9.31 2.01 11.56
CA ASP A 321 10.32 2.44 12.52
C ASP A 321 10.05 1.88 13.93
N ASP A 322 8.84 1.38 14.23
CA ASP A 322 8.44 0.89 15.56
C ASP A 322 7.31 -0.15 15.52
N PHE A 323 7.63 -1.36 15.06
CA PHE A 323 6.68 -2.48 14.98
C PHE A 323 6.20 -2.97 16.35
N ARG A 324 7.01 -2.75 17.40
CA ARG A 324 6.70 -3.17 18.78
C ARG A 324 5.43 -2.49 19.30
N ARG A 325 5.19 -1.24 18.93
CA ARG A 325 3.97 -0.52 19.29
C ARG A 325 2.72 -1.19 18.77
N LEU A 326 2.73 -1.63 17.52
CA LEU A 326 1.56 -2.27 16.96
C LEU A 326 1.30 -3.61 17.65
N ALA A 327 2.33 -4.45 17.82
CA ALA A 327 2.21 -5.73 18.52
C ALA A 327 1.63 -5.54 19.94
N TYR A 328 2.12 -4.52 20.66
CA TYR A 328 1.60 -4.17 21.98
C TYR A 328 0.14 -3.69 21.96
N THR A 329 -0.19 -2.72 21.09
CA THR A 329 -1.53 -2.12 21.03
C THR A 329 -2.61 -3.11 20.64
N TYR A 330 -2.33 -3.96 19.66
CA TYR A 330 -3.33 -4.90 19.16
C TYR A 330 -3.26 -6.27 19.83
N LYS A 331 -2.33 -6.45 20.80
CA LYS A 331 -1.95 -7.76 21.35
C LYS A 331 -1.76 -8.80 20.23
N LEU A 332 -1.32 -8.32 19.07
CA LEU A 332 -1.02 -9.20 17.96
C LEU A 332 0.19 -9.98 18.41
N PHE A 333 -0.02 -11.28 18.51
CA PHE A 333 0.87 -12.25 19.08
C PHE A 333 0.88 -12.33 20.61
N ASP A 334 -0.18 -12.91 21.18
CA ASP A 334 -0.17 -13.43 22.56
C ASP A 334 0.97 -14.47 22.73
N ILE A 335 1.21 -14.94 23.95
CA ILE A 335 2.38 -15.76 24.34
C ILE A 335 2.70 -16.91 23.34
N ALA A 336 1.69 -17.54 22.74
CA ALA A 336 1.86 -18.64 21.78
C ALA A 336 2.46 -18.17 20.43
N ASP A 337 2.03 -17.03 19.92
CA ASP A 337 2.49 -16.49 18.65
C ASP A 337 3.87 -15.82 18.78
N ALA A 338 4.15 -15.19 19.92
CA ALA A 338 5.50 -14.69 20.22
C ALA A 338 6.53 -15.84 20.23
N ARG A 339 6.11 -17.04 20.66
CA ARG A 339 6.91 -18.26 20.56
C ARG A 339 7.04 -18.77 19.12
N LEU A 340 6.00 -18.66 18.30
CA LEU A 340 6.07 -19.00 16.87
C LEU A 340 7.02 -18.07 16.12
N LEU A 341 6.95 -16.76 16.37
CA LEU A 341 7.87 -15.78 15.76
C LEU A 341 9.31 -15.98 16.25
N SER A 342 9.52 -16.29 17.53
CA SER A 342 10.86 -16.60 18.03
C SER A 342 11.41 -17.92 17.45
N GLN A 343 10.56 -18.92 17.25
CA GLN A 343 10.93 -20.16 16.55
C GLN A 343 11.26 -19.91 15.07
N ALA A 344 10.47 -19.08 14.38
CA ALA A 344 10.73 -18.71 12.99
C ALA A 344 12.05 -17.93 12.84
N ALA A 345 12.30 -16.95 13.73
CA ALA A 345 13.56 -16.22 13.79
C ALA A 345 14.75 -17.16 14.04
N SER A 346 14.63 -18.05 15.04
CA SER A 346 15.66 -19.05 15.36
C SER A 346 15.94 -20.00 14.19
N SER A 347 14.89 -20.45 13.50
CA SER A 347 15.01 -21.31 12.31
C SER A 347 15.73 -20.61 11.16
N THR A 348 15.45 -19.31 10.97
CA THR A 348 16.11 -18.48 9.96
C THR A 348 17.59 -18.28 10.28
N GLU A 349 17.92 -18.03 11.55
CA GLU A 349 19.30 -17.87 12.03
C GLU A 349 20.09 -19.18 11.94
N LEU A 350 19.49 -20.30 12.29
CA LEU A 350 20.06 -21.65 12.12
C LEU A 350 20.31 -21.95 10.64
N SER A 351 19.35 -21.65 9.76
CA SER A 351 19.48 -21.86 8.32
C SER A 351 20.60 -20.99 7.73
N SER A 352 20.67 -19.71 8.12
CA SER A 352 21.73 -18.79 7.71
C SER A 352 23.10 -19.26 8.19
N SER A 353 23.20 -19.72 9.44
CA SER A 353 24.45 -20.26 10.00
C SER A 353 24.88 -21.54 9.30
N THR A 354 23.93 -22.43 8.97
CA THR A 354 24.18 -23.66 8.22
C THR A 354 24.65 -23.35 6.81
N VAL A 355 24.03 -22.41 6.11
CA VAL A 355 24.46 -21.97 4.77
C VAL A 355 25.84 -21.33 4.84
N LYS A 356 26.12 -20.46 5.82
CA LYS A 356 27.46 -19.86 6.00
C LYS A 356 28.52 -20.94 6.27
N LEU A 357 28.20 -21.92 7.10
CA LEU A 357 29.11 -23.04 7.39
C LEU A 357 29.32 -23.92 6.16
N ALA A 358 28.25 -24.24 5.41
CA ALA A 358 28.30 -25.00 4.18
C ALA A 358 29.10 -24.27 3.10
N MET A 359 28.96 -22.94 2.97
CA MET A 359 29.79 -22.13 2.10
C MET A 359 31.25 -22.13 2.57
N ALA A 360 31.50 -21.94 3.87
CA ALA A 360 32.85 -21.97 4.44
C ALA A 360 33.55 -23.34 4.33
N THR A 361 32.80 -24.44 4.21
CA THR A 361 33.34 -25.79 4.00
C THR A 361 33.44 -26.15 2.52
N ALA A 362 32.52 -25.69 1.67
CA ALA A 362 32.55 -25.91 0.22
C ALA A 362 33.67 -25.11 -0.47
N PHE A 363 33.99 -23.93 0.06
CA PHE A 363 35.18 -23.18 -0.31
C PHE A 363 36.27 -23.49 0.71
N GLU A 364 37.32 -24.22 0.33
CA GLU A 364 38.51 -24.42 1.17
C GLU A 364 39.22 -23.08 1.44
N CYS A 365 38.67 -22.27 2.35
CA CYS A 365 39.30 -21.08 2.91
C CYS A 365 40.34 -21.49 3.97
N SER A 366 41.17 -22.48 3.66
CA SER A 366 42.33 -22.78 4.48
C SER A 366 43.31 -21.63 4.37
N ALA A 367 43.90 -21.22 5.50
CA ALA A 367 44.92 -20.18 5.53
C ALA A 367 46.06 -20.55 4.57
N ALA A 368 46.22 -19.79 3.49
CA ALA A 368 47.31 -20.00 2.56
C ALA A 368 48.66 -19.83 3.29
N PRO A 369 49.59 -20.79 3.22
CA PRO A 369 50.88 -20.65 3.89
C PRO A 369 51.70 -19.53 3.24
N ALA A 370 52.57 -18.91 4.03
CA ALA A 370 53.60 -18.03 3.50
C ALA A 370 54.50 -18.80 2.51
N ARG A 371 54.87 -18.19 1.39
CA ARG A 371 55.73 -18.83 0.39
C ARG A 371 57.15 -18.93 0.95
N ALA A 372 57.84 -20.04 0.68
CA ALA A 372 59.24 -20.24 1.10
C ALA A 372 60.24 -19.28 0.41
N SER A 373 59.81 -18.59 -0.65
CA SER A 373 60.62 -17.59 -1.35
C SER A 373 61.08 -16.47 -0.40
N PRO A 374 62.34 -15.99 -0.51
CA PRO A 374 62.82 -14.85 0.26
C PRO A 374 62.17 -13.53 -0.18
N TYR A 375 61.46 -13.51 -1.31
CA TYR A 375 60.73 -12.34 -1.79
C TYR A 375 59.27 -12.35 -1.33
N PRO A 376 58.71 -11.20 -0.93
CA PRO A 376 57.28 -11.07 -0.62
C PRO A 376 56.44 -11.27 -1.89
N ASP A 377 55.20 -11.72 -1.72
CA ASP A 377 54.24 -11.64 -2.82
C ASP A 377 53.91 -10.18 -3.20
N ARG A 378 53.36 -9.99 -4.40
CA ARG A 378 53.11 -8.65 -4.96
C ARG A 378 52.18 -7.80 -4.09
N GLN A 379 51.18 -8.40 -3.46
CA GLN A 379 50.23 -7.69 -2.61
C GLN A 379 50.91 -7.27 -1.31
N THR A 380 51.66 -8.18 -0.70
CA THR A 380 52.46 -7.90 0.51
C THR A 380 53.52 -6.82 0.24
N ALA A 381 54.20 -6.84 -0.91
CA ALA A 381 55.17 -5.81 -1.27
C ALA A 381 54.54 -4.40 -1.37
N GLN A 382 53.31 -4.31 -1.88
CA GLN A 382 52.56 -3.05 -1.93
C GLN A 382 52.19 -2.54 -0.52
N ILE A 383 51.79 -3.45 0.38
CA ILE A 383 51.51 -3.12 1.78
C ILE A 383 52.79 -2.64 2.48
N GLY A 384 53.92 -3.32 2.28
CA GLY A 384 55.21 -2.90 2.82
C GLY A 384 55.62 -1.50 2.36
N ALA A 385 55.53 -1.22 1.05
CA ALA A 385 55.82 0.09 0.50
C ALA A 385 54.88 1.19 1.02
N PHE A 386 53.60 0.87 1.23
CA PHE A 386 52.65 1.78 1.86
C PHE A 386 53.04 2.09 3.31
N LEU A 387 53.39 1.05 4.08
CA LEU A 387 53.79 1.21 5.48
C LEU A 387 55.05 2.05 5.62
N GLU A 388 56.08 1.78 4.82
CA GLU A 388 57.30 2.59 4.80
C GLU A 388 57.01 4.04 4.40
N LYS A 389 56.24 4.25 3.32
CA LYS A 389 55.98 5.59 2.80
C LYS A 389 55.27 6.51 3.81
N TYR A 390 54.32 5.98 4.56
CA TYR A 390 53.43 6.78 5.40
C TYR A 390 53.76 6.74 6.88
N PHE A 391 54.51 5.73 7.34
CA PHE A 391 54.75 5.48 8.76
C PHE A 391 56.23 5.32 9.12
N SER A 392 57.17 5.57 8.19
CA SER A 392 58.60 5.62 8.50
C SER A 392 58.91 6.61 9.63
N GLY A 393 59.56 6.15 10.69
CA GLY A 393 59.97 7.01 11.82
C GLY A 393 58.98 7.08 12.98
N MET A 394 57.83 6.41 12.92
CA MET A 394 56.98 6.22 14.09
C MET A 394 57.61 5.21 15.06
N THR A 395 57.72 5.57 16.34
CA THR A 395 58.29 4.69 17.38
C THR A 395 57.35 3.55 17.80
N THR A 396 56.05 3.65 17.50
CA THR A 396 55.04 2.65 17.86
C THR A 396 53.89 2.66 16.84
N LEU A 397 53.91 1.73 15.88
CA LEU A 397 52.77 1.46 15.00
C LEU A 397 52.15 0.11 15.39
N ASP A 398 50.88 0.12 15.79
CA ASP A 398 50.10 -1.07 16.09
C ASP A 398 49.19 -1.41 14.90
N VAL A 399 49.37 -2.58 14.29
CA VAL A 399 48.54 -3.05 13.17
C VAL A 399 47.74 -4.27 13.60
N VAL A 400 46.42 -4.24 13.36
CA VAL A 400 45.54 -5.41 13.55
C VAL A 400 45.36 -6.11 12.22
N ASP A 401 45.76 -7.37 12.15
CA ASP A 401 45.61 -8.23 10.99
C ASP A 401 44.38 -9.13 11.18
N TRP A 402 43.30 -8.82 10.47
CA TRP A 402 42.00 -9.49 10.60
C TRP A 402 41.82 -10.53 9.50
N GLY A 403 41.79 -11.82 9.87
CA GLY A 403 41.43 -12.92 8.98
C GLY A 403 42.49 -13.35 7.96
N ALA A 404 43.77 -13.04 8.22
CA ALA A 404 44.86 -13.40 7.31
C ALA A 404 45.45 -14.80 7.51
N GLY A 405 44.92 -15.60 8.45
CA GLY A 405 45.39 -16.95 8.70
C GLY A 405 46.79 -17.01 9.33
N LEU A 406 46.86 -17.40 10.61
CA LEU A 406 48.10 -17.74 11.35
C LEU A 406 49.31 -16.79 11.12
N GLY A 407 49.07 -15.51 10.84
CA GLY A 407 50.11 -14.49 10.64
C GLY A 407 50.86 -14.56 9.31
N ARG A 408 50.22 -15.04 8.22
CA ARG A 408 50.83 -15.05 6.87
C ARG A 408 51.32 -13.66 6.45
N THR A 409 50.48 -12.63 6.56
CA THR A 409 50.81 -11.26 6.15
C THR A 409 52.05 -10.75 6.87
N VAL A 410 52.16 -11.00 8.19
CA VAL A 410 53.34 -10.64 8.98
C VAL A 410 54.60 -11.37 8.50
N LYS A 411 54.50 -12.67 8.21
CA LYS A 411 55.63 -13.45 7.70
C LYS A 411 56.10 -12.97 6.33
N GLU A 412 55.17 -12.58 5.46
CA GLU A 412 55.50 -12.04 4.13
C GLU A 412 56.06 -10.59 4.23
N ILE A 413 55.52 -9.73 5.11
CA ILE A 413 56.02 -8.36 5.31
C ILE A 413 57.42 -8.36 5.93
N ARG A 414 57.77 -9.34 6.76
CA ARG A 414 59.15 -9.46 7.28
C ARG A 414 60.20 -9.57 6.19
N LYS A 415 59.83 -10.06 5.00
CA LYS A 415 60.74 -10.17 3.85
C LYS A 415 61.10 -8.80 3.25
N THR A 416 60.33 -7.74 3.54
CA THR A 416 60.63 -6.38 3.07
C THR A 416 61.47 -5.57 4.06
N GLY A 417 61.70 -6.05 5.28
CA GLY A 417 62.39 -5.29 6.35
C GLY A 417 61.49 -4.29 7.09
N ALA A 418 60.32 -3.93 6.54
CA ALA A 418 59.36 -3.00 7.15
C ALA A 418 58.70 -3.51 8.45
N ALA A 419 58.85 -4.80 8.78
CA ALA A 419 58.16 -5.43 9.91
C ALA A 419 58.77 -5.13 11.28
N GLU A 420 60.04 -4.74 11.36
CA GLU A 420 60.78 -4.71 12.63
C GLU A 420 60.34 -3.59 13.57
N GLN A 421 59.68 -2.55 13.04
CA GLN A 421 59.22 -1.38 13.81
C GLN A 421 57.72 -1.40 14.11
N ILE A 422 57.00 -2.46 13.71
CA ILE A 422 55.54 -2.52 13.75
C ILE A 422 55.11 -3.67 14.66
N ARG A 423 54.21 -3.37 15.60
CA ARG A 423 53.59 -4.38 16.45
C ARG A 423 52.31 -4.89 15.80
N TRP A 424 52.27 -6.19 15.57
CA TRP A 424 51.15 -6.86 14.92
C TRP A 424 50.26 -7.58 15.94
N THR A 425 48.95 -7.34 15.84
CA THR A 425 47.93 -8.08 16.57
C THR A 425 47.16 -8.93 15.56
N LEU A 426 47.29 -10.25 15.66
CA LEU A 426 46.66 -11.19 14.75
C LEU A 426 45.29 -11.59 15.30
N PHE A 427 44.23 -11.44 14.50
CA PHE A 427 42.88 -11.83 14.86
C PHE A 427 42.28 -12.75 13.80
N GLU A 428 41.88 -13.97 14.20
CA GLU A 428 41.26 -14.95 13.31
C GLU A 428 39.83 -15.26 13.81
N PRO A 429 38.78 -14.81 13.11
CA PRO A 429 37.41 -14.90 13.61
C PRO A 429 36.82 -16.32 13.66
N VAL A 430 37.51 -17.35 13.13
CA VAL A 430 36.98 -18.72 13.01
C VAL A 430 37.85 -19.79 13.67
N ALA A 431 39.02 -19.43 14.23
CA ALA A 431 39.79 -20.35 15.05
C ALA A 431 39.14 -20.42 16.44
N ASP A 432 38.85 -21.63 16.94
CA ASP A 432 38.35 -21.87 18.29
C ASP A 432 39.42 -21.50 19.34
N THR A 433 39.72 -20.21 19.48
CA THR A 433 40.75 -19.68 20.38
C THR A 433 40.15 -19.39 21.74
N GLY A 434 39.69 -20.44 22.41
CA GLY A 434 39.63 -20.50 23.87
C GLY A 434 41.02 -20.49 24.53
N LYS A 435 42.14 -20.38 23.79
CA LYS A 435 43.50 -20.34 24.35
C LYS A 435 44.43 -19.37 23.62
N LYS A 436 44.95 -18.45 24.43
CA LYS A 436 46.17 -17.62 24.27
C LYS A 436 46.08 -16.46 23.27
N ILE A 437 45.69 -15.30 23.81
CA ILE A 437 46.31 -14.01 23.44
C ILE A 437 47.79 -14.09 23.83
N GLY A 438 48.60 -14.71 22.96
CA GLY A 438 50.04 -14.66 23.07
C GLY A 438 50.50 -13.28 22.60
N ARG A 439 50.83 -12.40 23.55
CA ARG A 439 51.71 -11.26 23.25
C ARG A 439 53.01 -11.84 22.69
N ALA A 440 53.18 -11.83 21.38
CA ALA A 440 54.50 -11.92 20.79
C ALA A 440 55.17 -10.56 21.01
N SER A 441 55.75 -10.38 22.21
CA SER A 441 56.87 -9.46 22.35
C SER A 441 58.09 -10.17 21.77
N CYS A 442 58.72 -9.59 20.74
CA CYS A 442 60.08 -9.95 20.38
C CYS A 442 60.93 -8.70 20.58
N ARG A 443 61.97 -8.85 21.40
CA ARG A 443 63.14 -7.97 21.35
C ARG A 443 63.84 -8.13 20.02
#